data_AF-A0AAE1GUT0-F1
#
_entry.id   AF-A0AAE1GUT0-F1
#
_cell.length_a   1.000
_cell.length_b   1.000
_cell.length_c   1.000
_cell.angle_alpha   90.00
_cell.angle_beta   90.00
_cell.angle_gamma   90.00
#
_symmetry.space_group_name_H-M   'P 1'
#
loop_
_entity.id
_entity.type
_entity.pdbx_description
1 polymer ?
#
loop_
_entity_poly.entity_id
_entity_poly.type
_entity_poly.pdbx_seq_one_letter_code
_entity_poly.pdbx_strand_id
1 'polypeptide(L)'
;VARHPPVLGCSSTSNGVMGQQPTEKQIESEVNAIRQWLAKQPHLPGDTISDSLLRRFLHSCDHSVERAKNVLELNCTLRAAAPEFFSQRDPLQANVQAAFDVVDVIPLPKRTPEDYQVFLYRLCDPDPDKLVYNDYVKMLLLVADVRLVSETNIPAGDVPVFDLKDVSLRHLARVVLPSLRKYMQYFQEAHPVKLKHIHIINMPPIMDKIMTLIKPLTRREVSSMIHYHPPGDPAFHDFVPKELMPKEYGGDQPSCAELKGQGTTYRDERSIEFMSAQDTQRYISVAEVWRKKVAAHRDFFLDERMWKADESKRVGGPKSSFGVEGSFRSLAID
;
A
#
# COMPACT_ATOMS: atom_id res chain seq x y z
N VAL A 1 -17.82 16.65 -16.66
CA VAL A 1 -17.99 15.55 -17.66
C VAL A 1 -16.88 14.54 -17.40
N ALA A 2 -17.21 13.24 -17.39
CA ALA A 2 -16.43 12.08 -16.93
C ALA A 2 -16.16 12.00 -15.42
N ARG A 3 -17.12 11.46 -14.65
CA ARG A 3 -16.85 10.94 -13.29
C ARG A 3 -16.04 9.65 -13.44
N HIS A 4 -14.84 9.59 -12.89
CA HIS A 4 -14.07 8.35 -12.83
C HIS A 4 -14.87 7.28 -12.06
N PRO A 5 -15.06 6.07 -12.61
CA PRO A 5 -15.68 4.98 -11.85
C PRO A 5 -14.76 4.60 -10.67
N PRO A 6 -15.32 4.20 -9.51
CA PRO A 6 -14.52 3.83 -8.36
C PRO A 6 -13.63 2.62 -8.68
N VAL A 7 -12.38 2.70 -8.21
CA VAL A 7 -11.36 1.65 -8.29
C VAL A 7 -11.67 0.49 -7.34
N LEU A 8 -12.49 0.76 -6.33
CA LEU A 8 -12.98 -0.23 -5.39
C LEU A 8 -14.30 -0.79 -5.92
N GLY A 9 -14.21 -1.91 -6.63
CA GLY A 9 -15.36 -2.71 -6.99
C GLY A 9 -15.97 -3.33 -5.72
N CYS A 10 -17.00 -2.68 -5.16
CA CYS A 10 -17.89 -3.32 -4.20
C CYS A 10 -19.00 -4.03 -4.98
N SER A 11 -18.84 -5.32 -5.25
CA SER A 11 -19.98 -6.19 -5.49
C SER A 11 -20.48 -6.73 -4.15
N SER A 12 -21.12 -5.87 -3.35
CA SER A 12 -21.92 -6.33 -2.22
C SER A 12 -23.31 -6.68 -2.72
N THR A 13 -23.46 -7.86 -3.34
CA THR A 13 -24.68 -8.71 -3.44
C THR A 13 -24.59 -9.62 -4.67
N SER A 14 -24.09 -10.84 -4.48
CA SER A 14 -24.62 -12.02 -5.17
C SER A 14 -24.03 -13.29 -4.55
N ASN A 15 -24.87 -14.08 -3.90
CA ASN A 15 -24.74 -15.52 -4.04
C ASN A 15 -24.84 -15.82 -5.54
N GLY A 16 -23.71 -15.99 -6.23
CA GLY A 16 -23.69 -16.14 -7.68
C GLY A 16 -22.28 -16.24 -8.23
N VAL A 17 -21.88 -17.48 -8.53
CA VAL A 17 -20.81 -17.90 -9.46
C VAL A 17 -19.44 -17.25 -9.21
N MET A 18 -18.49 -18.01 -8.66
CA MET A 18 -17.06 -17.70 -8.82
C MET A 18 -16.81 -17.47 -10.32
N GLY A 19 -16.59 -16.22 -10.72
CA GLY A 19 -16.16 -15.91 -12.08
C GLY A 19 -14.93 -16.75 -12.39
N GLN A 20 -14.94 -17.47 -13.51
CA GLN A 20 -13.77 -18.24 -13.94
C GLN A 20 -12.56 -17.31 -13.94
N GLN A 21 -11.47 -17.73 -13.27
CA GLN A 21 -10.20 -17.00 -13.38
C GLN A 21 -9.82 -16.92 -14.87
N PRO A 22 -9.42 -15.74 -15.35
CA PRO A 22 -9.05 -15.59 -16.75
C PRO A 22 -7.86 -16.49 -17.07
N THR A 23 -7.94 -17.11 -18.24
CA THR A 23 -6.85 -17.95 -18.76
C THR A 23 -5.61 -17.11 -19.03
N GLU A 24 -4.43 -17.74 -19.00
CA GLU A 24 -3.16 -17.05 -19.29
C GLU A 24 -3.20 -16.31 -20.64
N LYS A 25 -3.81 -16.91 -21.66
CA LYS A 25 -4.00 -16.31 -22.98
C LYS A 25 -4.88 -15.06 -22.95
N GLN A 26 -5.91 -15.02 -22.10
CA GLN A 26 -6.73 -13.82 -21.92
C GLN A 26 -5.93 -12.71 -21.26
N ILE A 27 -5.17 -13.03 -20.20
CA ILE A 27 -4.33 -12.07 -19.49
C ILE A 27 -3.27 -11.47 -20.44
N GLU A 28 -2.61 -12.30 -21.25
CA GLU A 28 -1.65 -11.83 -22.26
C GLU A 28 -2.29 -10.87 -23.27
N SER A 29 -3.51 -11.17 -23.73
CA SER A 29 -4.25 -10.28 -24.63
C SER A 29 -4.60 -8.94 -23.96
N GLU A 30 -5.00 -8.96 -22.70
CA GLU A 30 -5.31 -7.76 -21.91
C GLU A 30 -4.05 -6.89 -21.67
N VAL A 31 -2.93 -7.52 -21.31
CA VAL A 31 -1.62 -6.85 -21.17
C VAL A 31 -1.21 -6.19 -22.48
N ASN A 32 -1.34 -6.89 -23.60
CA ASN A 32 -1.04 -6.35 -24.93
C ASN A 32 -1.93 -5.15 -25.29
N ALA A 33 -3.21 -5.18 -24.92
CA ALA A 33 -4.11 -4.04 -25.13
C ALA A 33 -3.66 -2.80 -24.32
N ILE A 34 -3.21 -3.00 -23.07
CA ILE A 34 -2.67 -1.90 -22.25
C ILE A 34 -1.34 -1.39 -22.84
N ARG A 35 -0.47 -2.28 -23.33
CA ARG A 35 0.80 -1.89 -24.00
C ARG A 35 0.56 -1.03 -25.24
N GLN A 36 -0.36 -1.43 -26.11
CA GLN A 36 -0.72 -0.65 -27.30
C GLN A 36 -1.31 0.72 -26.95
N TRP A 37 -2.05 0.80 -25.84
CA TRP A 37 -2.55 2.07 -25.33
C TRP A 37 -1.42 2.94 -24.77
N LEU A 38 -0.51 2.39 -23.95
CA LEU A 38 0.64 3.11 -23.40
C LEU A 38 1.52 3.73 -24.49
N ALA A 39 1.72 3.02 -25.62
CA ALA A 39 2.46 3.53 -26.78
C ALA A 39 1.85 4.81 -27.39
N LYS A 40 0.55 5.07 -27.12
CA LYS A 40 -0.17 6.27 -27.57
C LYS A 40 -0.22 7.37 -26.50
N GLN A 41 0.35 7.14 -25.31
CA GLN A 41 0.36 8.08 -24.19
C GLN A 41 1.79 8.60 -23.93
N PRO A 42 2.25 9.64 -24.63
CA PRO A 42 3.65 10.11 -24.55
C PRO A 42 4.07 10.67 -23.17
N HIS A 43 3.12 10.98 -22.30
CA HIS A 43 3.36 11.43 -20.93
C HIS A 43 3.51 10.28 -19.94
N LEU A 44 3.14 9.04 -20.29
CA LEU A 44 3.28 7.89 -19.40
C LEU A 44 4.62 7.18 -19.65
N PRO A 45 5.25 6.61 -18.62
CA PRO A 45 6.57 5.98 -18.73
C PRO A 45 6.44 4.54 -19.24
N GLY A 46 5.89 4.38 -20.45
CA GLY A 46 5.46 3.09 -21.00
C GLY A 46 6.54 2.02 -21.12
N ASP A 47 7.79 2.42 -21.35
CA ASP A 47 8.98 1.57 -21.45
C ASP A 47 9.46 1.03 -20.08
N THR A 48 9.24 1.80 -19.00
CA THR A 48 9.64 1.42 -17.63
C THR A 48 8.64 0.52 -16.91
N ILE A 49 7.40 0.47 -17.39
CA ILE A 49 6.35 -0.36 -16.80
C ILE A 49 6.58 -1.80 -17.27
N SER A 50 6.68 -2.79 -16.38
CA SER A 50 6.86 -4.20 -16.74
C SER A 50 5.52 -4.90 -17.00
N ASP A 51 5.55 -6.04 -17.71
CA ASP A 51 4.33 -6.85 -17.91
C ASP A 51 3.80 -7.42 -16.59
N SER A 52 4.70 -7.75 -15.64
CA SER A 52 4.32 -8.17 -14.28
C SER A 52 3.52 -7.07 -13.56
N LEU A 53 3.90 -5.81 -13.73
CA LEU A 53 3.17 -4.69 -13.15
C LEU A 53 1.81 -4.50 -13.84
N LEU A 54 1.75 -4.63 -15.18
CA LEU A 54 0.48 -4.56 -15.92
C LEU A 54 -0.50 -5.64 -15.48
N ARG A 55 -0.02 -6.88 -15.27
CA ARG A 55 -0.81 -7.98 -14.70
C ARG A 55 -1.35 -7.62 -13.32
N ARG A 56 -0.58 -6.92 -12.50
CA ARG A 56 -1.04 -6.45 -11.19
C ARG A 56 -2.13 -5.38 -11.29
N PHE A 57 -1.99 -4.41 -12.19
CA PHE A 57 -3.07 -3.44 -12.45
C PHE A 57 -4.35 -4.15 -12.91
N LEU A 58 -4.26 -5.10 -13.84
CA LEU A 58 -5.39 -5.92 -14.27
C LEU A 58 -6.02 -6.70 -13.10
N HIS A 59 -5.19 -7.41 -12.32
CA HIS A 59 -5.64 -8.16 -11.16
C HIS A 59 -6.39 -7.26 -10.17
N SER A 60 -5.85 -6.07 -9.87
CA SER A 60 -6.48 -5.10 -8.96
C SER A 60 -7.82 -4.56 -9.48
N CYS A 61 -8.02 -4.61 -10.79
CA CYS A 61 -9.19 -4.10 -11.51
C CYS A 61 -10.13 -5.21 -12.01
N ASP A 62 -10.10 -6.40 -11.40
CA ASP A 62 -10.87 -7.59 -11.81
C ASP A 62 -10.81 -7.84 -13.33
N HIS A 63 -9.63 -7.68 -13.92
CA HIS A 63 -9.35 -7.86 -15.35
C HIS A 63 -10.11 -6.91 -16.29
N SER A 64 -10.68 -5.83 -15.76
CA SER A 64 -11.21 -4.74 -16.58
C SER A 64 -10.06 -3.89 -17.12
N VAL A 65 -9.74 -4.06 -18.41
CA VAL A 65 -8.70 -3.29 -19.11
C VAL A 65 -8.90 -1.78 -18.98
N GLU A 66 -10.13 -1.28 -19.11
CA GLU A 66 -10.41 0.15 -19.01
C GLU A 66 -10.22 0.69 -17.58
N ARG A 67 -10.60 -0.08 -16.55
CA ARG A 67 -10.27 0.31 -15.17
C ARG A 67 -8.76 0.30 -14.94
N ALA A 68 -8.06 -0.73 -15.41
CA ALA A 68 -6.61 -0.83 -15.27
C ALA A 68 -5.87 0.35 -15.91
N LYS A 69 -6.26 0.79 -17.12
CA LYS A 69 -5.72 1.99 -17.77
C LYS A 69 -5.91 3.25 -16.92
N ASN A 70 -7.12 3.45 -16.39
CA ASN A 70 -7.44 4.61 -15.55
C ASN A 70 -6.61 4.62 -14.25
N VAL A 71 -6.50 3.48 -13.56
CA VAL A 71 -5.70 3.37 -12.33
C VAL A 71 -4.22 3.57 -12.62
N LEU A 72 -3.70 3.02 -13.72
CA LEU A 72 -2.31 3.19 -14.14
C LEU A 72 -1.99 4.65 -14.47
N GLU A 73 -2.84 5.33 -15.23
CA GLU A 73 -2.68 6.75 -15.53
C GLU A 73 -2.71 7.60 -14.26
N LEU A 74 -3.69 7.36 -13.38
CA LEU A 74 -3.80 8.08 -12.12
C LEU A 74 -2.59 7.82 -11.21
N ASN A 75 -2.11 6.57 -11.12
CA ASN A 75 -0.90 6.20 -10.39
C ASN A 75 0.30 7.02 -10.86
N CYS A 76 0.58 7.05 -12.17
CA CYS A 76 1.70 7.80 -12.70
C CYS A 76 1.57 9.31 -12.46
N THR A 77 0.34 9.84 -12.58
CA THR A 77 0.02 11.26 -12.41
C THR A 77 0.20 11.70 -10.95
N LEU A 78 -0.38 10.96 -9.99
CA LEU A 78 -0.25 11.26 -8.56
C LEU A 78 1.20 11.12 -8.08
N ARG A 79 1.95 10.16 -8.62
CA ARG A 79 3.38 9.98 -8.31
C ARG A 79 4.20 11.19 -8.77
N ALA A 80 3.92 11.73 -9.95
CA ALA A 80 4.57 12.96 -10.42
C ALA A 80 4.23 14.18 -9.55
N ALA A 81 2.98 14.30 -9.08
CA ALA A 81 2.50 15.46 -8.33
C ALA A 81 2.76 15.38 -6.80
N ALA A 82 3.34 14.28 -6.29
CA ALA A 82 3.70 14.09 -4.89
C ALA A 82 5.22 13.85 -4.70
N PRO A 83 6.07 14.83 -5.06
CA PRO A 83 7.52 14.67 -4.99
C PRO A 83 8.03 14.43 -3.57
N GLU A 84 7.30 14.86 -2.52
CA GLU A 84 7.64 14.58 -1.13
C GLU A 84 7.71 13.09 -0.81
N PHE A 85 7.01 12.25 -1.57
CA PHE A 85 6.99 10.80 -1.40
C PHE A 85 7.77 10.08 -2.51
N PHE A 86 7.64 10.54 -3.74
CA PHE A 86 8.08 9.80 -4.91
C PHE A 86 9.39 10.30 -5.53
N SER A 87 10.02 11.34 -5.00
CA SER A 87 11.34 11.81 -5.46
C SER A 87 12.41 11.63 -4.38
N GLN A 88 13.68 11.50 -4.79
CA GLN A 88 14.81 11.25 -3.90
C GLN A 88 14.53 10.06 -2.97
N ARG A 89 14.42 8.88 -3.60
CA ARG A 89 13.92 7.66 -2.95
C ARG A 89 15.02 6.67 -2.59
N ASP A 90 16.27 7.13 -2.51
CA ASP A 90 17.37 6.25 -2.12
C ASP A 90 17.11 5.68 -0.72
N PRO A 91 16.91 4.35 -0.60
CA PRO A 91 16.56 3.73 0.66
C PRO A 91 17.65 3.88 1.71
N LEU A 92 18.90 4.15 1.32
CA LEU A 92 20.03 4.30 2.25
C LEU A 92 20.18 5.73 2.80
N GLN A 93 19.31 6.67 2.40
CA GLN A 93 19.32 8.01 2.99
C GLN A 93 18.99 7.96 4.48
N ALA A 94 19.66 8.81 5.26
CA ALA A 94 19.56 8.82 6.72
C ALA A 94 18.13 9.02 7.23
N ASN A 95 17.33 9.88 6.57
CA ASN A 95 15.93 10.12 6.93
C ASN A 95 15.04 8.89 6.66
N VAL A 96 15.27 8.17 5.56
CA VAL A 96 14.55 6.92 5.26
C VAL A 96 14.93 5.84 6.24
N GLN A 97 16.22 5.70 6.56
CA GLN A 97 16.70 4.76 7.57
C GLN A 97 16.11 5.08 8.95
N ALA A 98 16.09 6.35 9.36
CA ALA A 98 15.45 6.75 10.61
C ALA A 98 13.94 6.41 10.65
N ALA A 99 13.23 6.53 9.52
CA ALA A 99 11.82 6.16 9.45
C ALA A 99 11.58 4.65 9.71
N PHE A 100 12.48 3.77 9.25
CA PHE A 100 12.42 2.34 9.56
C PHE A 100 12.66 2.02 11.05
N ASP A 101 13.34 2.90 11.78
CA ASP A 101 13.57 2.71 13.22
C ASP A 101 12.36 3.17 14.06
N VAL A 102 11.57 4.11 13.53
CA VAL A 102 10.41 4.70 14.23
C VAL A 102 9.13 3.89 13.99
N VAL A 103 8.90 3.41 12.75
CA VAL A 103 7.65 2.75 12.35
C VAL A 103 7.90 1.44 11.64
N ASP A 104 7.06 0.45 11.95
CA ASP A 104 7.05 -0.83 11.27
C ASP A 104 5.99 -0.91 10.18
N VAL A 105 6.37 -1.60 9.11
CA VAL A 105 5.46 -2.21 8.14
C VAL A 105 5.86 -3.67 8.01
N ILE A 106 5.06 -4.55 8.57
CA ILE A 106 5.37 -5.98 8.63
C ILE A 106 4.33 -6.72 7.80
N PRO A 107 4.70 -7.17 6.59
CA PRO A 107 3.91 -8.14 5.84
C PRO A 107 3.99 -9.47 6.59
N LEU A 108 2.84 -10.00 7.03
CA LEU A 108 2.82 -11.24 7.78
C LEU A 108 3.17 -12.44 6.86
N PRO A 109 3.83 -13.49 7.37
CA PRO A 109 4.38 -14.59 6.56
C PRO A 109 3.35 -15.34 5.72
N LYS A 110 2.19 -15.50 6.32
CA LYS A 110 1.10 -16.29 5.77
C LYS A 110 0.02 -15.36 5.29
N ARG A 111 -0.76 -15.87 4.35
CA ARG A 111 -2.01 -15.25 3.93
C ARG A 111 -3.17 -15.84 4.71
N THR A 112 -4.28 -15.11 4.76
CA THR A 112 -5.54 -15.66 5.29
C THR A 112 -6.04 -16.82 4.42
N PRO A 113 -7.00 -17.63 4.89
CA PRO A 113 -7.62 -18.68 4.08
C PRO A 113 -8.21 -18.19 2.75
N GLU A 114 -8.63 -16.92 2.69
CA GLU A 114 -9.15 -16.24 1.49
C GLU A 114 -8.04 -15.69 0.57
N ASP A 115 -6.77 -16.02 0.83
CA ASP A 115 -5.58 -15.54 0.12
C ASP A 115 -5.33 -14.04 0.29
N TYR A 116 -5.67 -13.47 1.46
CA TYR A 116 -5.37 -12.07 1.76
C TYR A 116 -4.01 -11.90 2.42
N GLN A 117 -3.23 -10.94 1.95
CA GLN A 117 -1.97 -10.55 2.56
C GLN A 117 -2.22 -9.53 3.67
N VAL A 118 -1.84 -9.88 4.90
CA VAL A 118 -2.01 -9.02 6.07
C VAL A 118 -0.74 -8.18 6.30
N PHE A 119 -0.93 -6.90 6.64
CA PHE A 119 0.14 -5.96 6.98
C PHE A 119 -0.09 -5.39 8.37
N LEU A 120 0.89 -5.52 9.25
CA LEU A 120 0.89 -4.85 10.54
C LEU A 120 1.67 -3.54 10.47
N TYR A 121 1.03 -2.45 10.86
CA TYR A 121 1.61 -1.12 10.99
C TYR A 121 1.62 -0.73 12.47
N ARG A 122 2.78 -0.38 13.02
CA ARG A 122 2.89 0.02 14.44
C ARG A 122 4.00 1.03 14.67
N LEU A 123 3.83 1.86 15.71
CA LEU A 123 4.95 2.64 16.26
C LEU A 123 5.89 1.71 17.01
N CYS A 124 7.18 1.92 16.79
CA CYS A 124 8.27 1.14 17.39
C CYS A 124 9.04 2.00 18.38
N ASP A 125 9.33 3.22 17.95
CA ASP A 125 9.74 4.30 18.82
C ASP A 125 8.57 5.30 18.91
N PRO A 126 7.89 5.38 20.06
CA PRO A 126 6.72 6.23 20.23
C PRO A 126 7.07 7.69 20.56
N ASP A 127 8.35 8.09 20.44
CA ASP A 127 8.74 9.49 20.56
C ASP A 127 8.16 10.32 19.39
N PRO A 128 7.21 11.23 19.64
CA PRO A 128 6.58 12.02 18.59
C PRO A 128 7.55 12.97 17.88
N ASP A 129 8.71 13.25 18.46
CA ASP A 129 9.69 14.17 17.88
C ASP A 129 10.56 13.47 16.83
N LYS A 130 10.58 12.14 16.83
CA LYS A 130 11.25 11.31 15.80
C LYS A 130 10.36 11.00 14.60
N LEU A 131 9.05 11.19 14.74
CA LEU A 131 8.09 10.95 13.65
C LEU A 131 8.10 12.11 12.64
N VAL A 132 8.79 11.93 11.52
CA VAL A 132 8.72 12.82 10.36
C VAL A 132 7.73 12.24 9.34
N TYR A 133 6.57 12.87 9.23
CA TYR A 133 5.42 12.34 8.47
C TYR A 133 5.76 11.99 7.01
N ASN A 134 6.44 12.87 6.28
CA ASN A 134 6.75 12.64 4.86
C ASN A 134 7.78 11.52 4.67
N ASP A 135 8.77 11.41 5.56
CA ASP A 135 9.79 10.35 5.50
C ASP A 135 9.16 8.98 5.81
N TYR A 136 8.25 8.95 6.79
CA TYR A 136 7.44 7.77 7.08
C TYR A 136 6.64 7.31 5.86
N VAL A 137 5.83 8.19 5.27
CA VAL A 137 5.02 7.84 4.08
C VAL A 137 5.91 7.43 2.90
N LYS A 138 7.04 8.09 2.70
CA LYS A 138 8.04 7.69 1.68
C LYS A 138 8.53 6.26 1.94
N MET A 139 8.91 5.93 3.17
CA MET A 139 9.35 4.59 3.57
C MET A 139 8.26 3.54 3.33
N LEU A 140 7.01 3.81 3.73
CA LEU A 140 5.86 2.94 3.45
C LEU A 140 5.76 2.58 1.96
N LEU A 141 5.89 3.60 1.11
CA LEU A 141 5.79 3.45 -0.34
C LEU A 141 7.01 2.76 -0.95
N LEU A 142 8.18 2.76 -0.30
CA LEU A 142 9.34 1.96 -0.75
C LEU A 142 9.05 0.47 -0.54
N VAL A 143 8.56 0.11 0.66
CA VAL A 143 8.16 -1.27 0.97
C VAL A 143 7.07 -1.73 0.02
N ALA A 144 6.04 -0.89 -0.20
CA ALA A 144 4.96 -1.19 -1.13
C ALA A 144 5.47 -1.40 -2.56
N ASP A 145 6.31 -0.51 -3.09
CA ASP A 145 6.80 -0.64 -4.47
C ASP A 145 7.70 -1.87 -4.66
N VAL A 146 8.53 -2.23 -3.67
CA VAL A 146 9.29 -3.49 -3.73
C VAL A 146 8.35 -4.69 -3.85
N ARG A 147 7.22 -4.71 -3.14
CA ARG A 147 6.21 -5.77 -3.33
C ARG A 147 5.69 -5.79 -4.75
N LEU A 148 5.34 -4.63 -5.31
CA LEU A 148 4.78 -4.53 -6.65
C LEU A 148 5.70 -5.12 -7.72
N VAL A 149 7.03 -4.96 -7.58
CA VAL A 149 8.01 -5.47 -8.56
C VAL A 149 8.53 -6.87 -8.28
N SER A 150 8.54 -7.32 -7.02
CA SER A 150 9.19 -8.59 -6.63
C SER A 150 8.22 -9.76 -6.44
N GLU A 151 6.96 -9.51 -6.10
CA GLU A 151 5.98 -10.58 -5.89
C GLU A 151 5.40 -11.08 -7.21
N THR A 152 5.63 -12.36 -7.51
CA THR A 152 5.07 -13.05 -8.67
C THR A 152 3.69 -13.67 -8.40
N ASN A 153 3.46 -14.10 -7.16
CA ASN A 153 2.15 -14.56 -6.69
C ASN A 153 1.39 -13.37 -6.07
N ILE A 154 0.41 -12.83 -6.80
CA ILE A 154 -0.37 -11.65 -6.36
C ILE A 154 -1.51 -12.12 -5.44
N PRO A 155 -1.62 -11.62 -4.20
CA PRO A 155 -2.69 -12.01 -3.28
C PRO A 155 -4.06 -11.54 -3.79
N ALA A 156 -5.12 -12.29 -3.45
CA ALA A 156 -6.51 -11.91 -3.76
C ALA A 156 -6.94 -10.56 -3.14
N GLY A 157 -6.24 -10.10 -2.11
CA GLY A 157 -6.38 -8.76 -1.55
C GLY A 157 -5.42 -8.48 -0.40
N ASP A 158 -5.40 -7.24 0.05
CA ASP A 158 -4.58 -6.76 1.17
C ASP A 158 -5.49 -6.36 2.34
N VAL A 159 -5.02 -6.65 3.56
CA VAL A 159 -5.66 -6.31 4.85
C VAL A 159 -4.67 -5.53 5.72
N PRO A 160 -4.75 -4.18 5.73
CA PRO A 160 -3.97 -3.36 6.65
C PRO A 160 -4.49 -3.46 8.09
N VAL A 161 -3.59 -3.67 9.04
CA VAL A 161 -3.85 -3.68 10.48
C VAL A 161 -2.99 -2.59 11.12
N PHE A 162 -3.62 -1.55 11.63
CA PHE A 162 -2.97 -0.42 12.30
C PHE A 162 -3.08 -0.57 13.82
N ASP A 163 -1.94 -0.76 14.47
CA ASP A 163 -1.82 -0.71 15.93
C ASP A 163 -1.64 0.74 16.39
N LEU A 164 -2.64 1.27 17.10
CA LEU A 164 -2.65 2.64 17.59
C LEU A 164 -2.30 2.78 19.08
N LYS A 165 -1.85 1.71 19.75
CA LYS A 165 -1.56 1.68 21.20
C LYS A 165 -0.75 2.89 21.69
N ASP A 166 0.30 3.24 20.95
CA ASP A 166 1.25 4.29 21.35
C ASP A 166 1.02 5.62 20.61
N VAL A 167 -0.07 5.73 19.84
CA VAL A 167 -0.41 6.96 19.13
C VAL A 167 -1.02 7.98 20.09
N SER A 168 -0.56 9.23 20.00
CA SER A 168 -0.92 10.31 20.92
C SER A 168 -1.28 11.57 20.14
N LEU A 169 -1.84 12.58 20.84
CA LEU A 169 -2.21 13.83 20.18
C LEU A 169 -0.97 14.57 19.62
N ARG A 170 0.21 14.38 20.24
CA ARG A 170 1.47 14.91 19.72
C ARG A 170 1.85 14.29 18.38
N HIS A 171 1.63 12.99 18.20
CA HIS A 171 1.81 12.34 16.90
C HIS A 171 0.88 12.91 15.85
N LEU A 172 -0.39 13.16 16.21
CA LEU A 172 -1.36 13.75 15.30
C LEU A 172 -0.93 15.16 14.83
N ALA A 173 -0.33 15.95 15.72
CA ALA A 173 0.21 17.27 15.41
C ALA A 173 1.43 17.23 14.46
N ARG A 174 2.07 16.06 14.25
CA ARG A 174 3.16 15.88 13.26
C ARG A 174 2.64 15.62 11.84
N VAL A 175 1.35 15.33 11.67
CA VAL A 175 0.77 15.02 10.37
C VAL A 175 0.72 16.26 9.49
N VAL A 176 1.27 16.16 8.29
CA VAL A 176 1.26 17.25 7.29
C VAL A 176 -0.01 17.12 6.44
N LEU A 177 -1.04 17.92 6.71
CA LEU A 177 -2.36 17.78 6.09
C LEU A 177 -2.39 17.77 4.55
N PRO A 178 -1.65 18.63 3.82
CA PRO A 178 -1.57 18.54 2.37
C PRO A 178 -1.05 17.19 1.90
N SER A 179 0.02 16.70 2.52
CA SER A 179 0.65 15.41 2.21
C SER A 179 -0.26 14.24 2.59
N LEU A 180 -1.00 14.33 3.70
CA LEU A 180 -2.04 13.35 4.07
C LEU A 180 -3.12 13.25 3.01
N ARG A 181 -3.63 14.38 2.50
CA ARG A 181 -4.62 14.37 1.42
C ARG A 181 -4.10 13.66 0.18
N LYS A 182 -2.85 13.93 -0.21
CA LYS A 182 -2.22 13.27 -1.37
C LYS A 182 -2.07 11.76 -1.15
N TYR A 183 -1.61 11.36 0.03
CA TYR A 183 -1.46 9.95 0.38
C TYR A 183 -2.80 9.22 0.39
N MET A 184 -3.84 9.78 1.01
CA MET A 184 -5.17 9.17 1.06
C MET A 184 -5.76 8.98 -0.34
N GLN A 185 -5.60 9.96 -1.23
CA GLN A 185 -6.02 9.83 -2.63
C GLN A 185 -5.24 8.73 -3.36
N TYR A 186 -3.91 8.70 -3.22
CA TYR A 186 -3.08 7.65 -3.83
C TYR A 186 -3.47 6.25 -3.33
N PHE A 187 -3.56 6.08 -2.01
CA PHE A 187 -3.85 4.81 -1.34
C PHE A 187 -5.17 4.20 -1.82
N GLN A 188 -6.25 5.00 -1.91
CA GLN A 188 -7.58 4.47 -2.20
C GLN A 188 -7.95 4.47 -3.71
N GLU A 189 -7.19 5.16 -4.57
CA GLU A 189 -7.57 5.35 -5.99
C GLU A 189 -6.49 4.92 -6.97
N ALA A 190 -5.23 4.86 -6.56
CA ALA A 190 -4.12 4.71 -7.50
C ALA A 190 -3.15 3.58 -7.14
N HIS A 191 -3.20 3.08 -5.91
CA HIS A 191 -2.38 1.95 -5.51
C HIS A 191 -2.94 0.64 -6.12
N PRO A 192 -2.16 -0.14 -6.89
CA PRO A 192 -2.66 -1.29 -7.64
C PRO A 192 -2.78 -2.55 -6.76
N VAL A 193 -3.61 -2.46 -5.72
CA VAL A 193 -3.93 -3.54 -4.79
C VAL A 193 -5.44 -3.59 -4.53
N LYS A 194 -5.94 -4.76 -4.15
CA LYS A 194 -7.35 -4.92 -3.74
C LYS A 194 -7.45 -4.79 -2.23
N LEU A 195 -7.93 -3.64 -1.76
CA LEU A 195 -8.23 -3.48 -0.34
C LEU A 195 -9.46 -4.30 0.04
N LYS A 196 -9.36 -5.10 1.11
CA LYS A 196 -10.49 -5.92 1.62
C LYS A 196 -11.07 -5.35 2.90
N HIS A 197 -10.26 -5.27 3.95
CA HIS A 197 -10.61 -4.76 5.26
C HIS A 197 -9.46 -3.91 5.80
N ILE A 198 -9.77 -2.87 6.56
CA ILE A 198 -8.79 -2.13 7.36
C ILE A 198 -9.14 -2.35 8.82
N HIS A 199 -8.19 -2.83 9.61
CA HIS A 199 -8.37 -3.00 11.05
C HIS A 199 -7.59 -1.94 11.81
N ILE A 200 -8.26 -1.29 12.75
CA ILE A 200 -7.64 -0.38 13.71
C ILE A 200 -7.71 -1.06 15.07
N ILE A 201 -6.58 -1.49 15.61
CA ILE A 201 -6.48 -2.20 16.89
C ILE A 201 -5.87 -1.32 17.96
N ASN A 202 -6.13 -1.67 19.22
CA ASN A 202 -5.66 -0.92 20.39
C ASN A 202 -6.06 0.57 20.34
N MET A 203 -7.33 0.85 20.00
CA MET A 203 -7.82 2.22 19.86
C MET A 203 -7.50 3.10 21.09
N PRO A 204 -6.82 4.25 20.90
CA PRO A 204 -6.53 5.17 21.99
C PRO A 204 -7.74 6.07 22.30
N PRO A 205 -7.79 6.71 23.48
CA PRO A 205 -8.87 7.64 23.83
C PRO A 205 -9.07 8.82 22.88
N ILE A 206 -8.06 9.14 22.05
CA ILE A 206 -8.09 10.26 21.07
C ILE A 206 -8.68 9.88 19.70
N MET A 207 -9.35 8.73 19.60
CA MET A 207 -9.85 8.21 18.32
C MET A 207 -10.79 9.18 17.61
N ASP A 208 -11.60 9.94 18.35
CA ASP A 208 -12.48 11.00 17.83
C ASP A 208 -11.70 12.07 17.02
N LYS A 209 -10.52 12.46 17.52
CA LYS A 209 -9.64 13.44 16.87
C LYS A 209 -9.00 12.88 15.61
N ILE A 210 -8.54 11.62 15.68
CA ILE A 210 -8.00 10.90 14.52
C ILE A 210 -9.06 10.82 13.41
N MET A 211 -10.29 10.42 13.76
CA MET A 211 -11.40 10.33 12.81
C MET A 211 -11.79 11.68 12.21
N THR A 212 -11.70 12.76 12.99
CA THR A 212 -11.95 14.12 12.48
C THR A 212 -10.98 14.51 11.36
N LEU A 213 -9.72 14.07 11.42
CA LEU A 213 -8.74 14.33 10.37
C LEU A 213 -8.88 13.39 9.16
N ILE A 214 -9.16 12.10 9.41
CA ILE A 214 -9.14 11.07 8.37
C ILE A 214 -10.47 11.01 7.59
N LYS A 215 -11.61 11.06 8.28
CA LYS A 215 -12.94 10.87 7.68
C LYS A 215 -13.23 11.77 6.47
N PRO A 216 -12.85 13.07 6.43
CA PRO A 216 -13.08 13.92 5.26
C PRO A 216 -12.28 13.50 4.01
N LEU A 217 -11.21 12.72 4.19
CA LEU A 217 -10.32 12.26 3.13
C LEU A 217 -10.65 10.84 2.65
N THR A 218 -11.51 10.13 3.39
CA THR A 218 -11.86 8.73 3.14
C THR A 218 -13.12 8.61 2.29
N ARG A 219 -13.05 7.86 1.20
CA ARG A 219 -14.23 7.50 0.39
C ARG A 219 -15.22 6.64 1.17
N ARG A 220 -16.50 6.70 0.80
CA ARG A 220 -17.57 5.94 1.47
C ARG A 220 -17.29 4.44 1.45
N GLU A 221 -16.82 3.92 0.32
CA GLU A 221 -16.49 2.52 0.10
C GLU A 221 -15.33 2.07 1.01
N VAL A 222 -14.29 2.89 1.15
CA VAL A 222 -13.19 2.62 2.08
C VAL A 222 -13.68 2.70 3.52
N SER A 223 -14.50 3.70 3.86
CA SER A 223 -15.03 3.87 5.21
C SER A 223 -15.85 2.66 5.66
N SER A 224 -16.55 1.97 4.75
CA SER A 224 -17.28 0.73 5.07
C SER A 224 -16.39 -0.50 5.28
N MET A 225 -15.10 -0.41 4.92
CA MET A 225 -14.12 -1.49 5.12
C MET A 225 -13.36 -1.37 6.44
N ILE A 226 -13.53 -0.28 7.19
CA ILE A 226 -12.79 -0.03 8.43
C ILE A 226 -13.49 -0.67 9.61
N HIS A 227 -12.75 -1.52 10.33
CA HIS A 227 -13.15 -2.16 11.57
C HIS A 227 -12.33 -1.60 12.74
N TYR A 228 -13.00 -1.35 13.85
CA TYR A 228 -12.44 -0.66 15.01
C TYR A 228 -12.46 -1.61 16.20
N HIS A 229 -11.29 -1.85 16.79
CA HIS A 229 -11.11 -2.84 17.84
C HIS A 229 -10.53 -2.19 19.10
N PRO A 230 -11.24 -2.25 20.25
CA PRO A 230 -10.64 -1.86 21.52
C PRO A 230 -9.46 -2.79 21.87
N PRO A 231 -8.60 -2.40 22.83
CA PRO A 231 -7.52 -3.26 23.28
C PRO A 231 -8.00 -4.64 23.72
N GLY A 232 -7.43 -5.70 23.13
CA GLY A 232 -7.75 -7.09 23.45
C GLY A 232 -9.08 -7.62 22.89
N ASP A 233 -9.68 -6.93 21.91
CA ASP A 233 -10.93 -7.36 21.28
C ASP A 233 -10.81 -8.73 20.59
N PRO A 234 -11.52 -9.78 21.05
CA PRO A 234 -11.47 -11.09 20.41
C PRO A 234 -12.07 -11.10 19.01
N ALA A 235 -13.00 -10.18 18.70
CA ALA A 235 -13.66 -10.10 17.38
C ALA A 235 -12.69 -9.74 16.24
N PHE A 236 -11.52 -9.19 16.55
CA PHE A 236 -10.46 -9.00 15.56
C PHE A 236 -10.06 -10.33 14.88
N HIS A 237 -10.05 -11.43 15.64
CA HIS A 237 -9.62 -12.73 15.13
C HIS A 237 -10.67 -13.45 14.26
N ASP A 238 -11.89 -12.90 14.16
CA ASP A 238 -12.87 -13.34 13.18
C ASP A 238 -12.46 -12.94 11.75
N PHE A 239 -11.59 -11.93 11.63
CA PHE A 239 -11.07 -11.43 10.35
C PHE A 239 -9.62 -11.84 10.10
N VAL A 240 -8.78 -11.81 11.14
CA VAL A 240 -7.35 -12.15 11.04
C VAL A 240 -7.03 -13.30 12.00
N PRO A 241 -6.88 -14.53 11.49
CA PRO A 241 -6.65 -15.70 12.33
C PRO A 241 -5.43 -15.55 13.24
N LYS A 242 -5.55 -16.05 14.48
CA LYS A 242 -4.50 -16.00 15.51
C LYS A 242 -3.16 -16.54 15.03
N GLU A 243 -3.19 -17.57 14.21
CA GLU A 243 -1.98 -18.20 13.66
C GLU A 243 -1.14 -17.27 12.78
N LEU A 244 -1.67 -16.15 12.30
CA LEU A 244 -0.93 -15.14 11.54
C LEU A 244 -0.32 -14.05 12.42
N MET A 245 -0.91 -13.81 13.60
CA MET A 245 -0.59 -12.62 14.40
C MET A 245 0.54 -12.89 15.39
N PRO A 246 1.41 -11.90 15.67
CA PRO A 246 2.40 -11.98 16.74
C PRO A 246 1.75 -12.18 18.12
N LYS A 247 2.50 -12.79 19.05
CA LYS A 247 2.08 -13.04 20.44
C LYS A 247 1.53 -11.81 21.16
N GLU A 248 2.08 -10.61 20.94
CA GLU A 248 1.60 -9.39 21.61
C GLU A 248 0.19 -8.97 21.15
N TYR A 249 -0.30 -9.52 20.05
CA TYR A 249 -1.65 -9.32 19.53
C TYR A 249 -2.54 -10.55 19.73
N GLY A 250 -2.19 -11.45 20.66
CA GLY A 250 -2.99 -12.63 20.99
C GLY A 250 -2.90 -13.78 19.98
N GLY A 251 -1.89 -13.76 19.11
CA GLY A 251 -1.66 -14.79 18.10
C GLY A 251 -0.53 -15.77 18.42
N ASP A 252 -0.24 -16.65 17.46
CA ASP A 252 0.70 -17.77 17.62
C ASP A 252 2.07 -17.52 16.97
N GLN A 253 2.21 -16.44 16.18
CA GLN A 253 3.51 -16.08 15.60
C GLN A 253 4.44 -15.50 16.66
N PRO A 254 5.77 -15.58 16.45
CA PRO A 254 6.72 -14.90 17.31
C PRO A 254 6.41 -13.42 17.48
N SER A 255 6.86 -12.86 18.59
CA SER A 255 6.61 -11.47 18.94
C SER A 255 7.14 -10.50 17.89
N CYS A 256 6.60 -9.29 17.78
CA CYS A 256 7.16 -8.27 16.88
C CYS A 256 8.64 -8.02 17.17
N ALA A 257 9.04 -8.00 18.44
CA ALA A 257 10.44 -7.86 18.83
C ALA A 257 11.29 -9.03 18.35
N GLU A 258 10.80 -10.27 18.41
CA GLU A 258 11.51 -11.46 17.90
C GLU A 258 11.48 -11.52 16.36
N LEU A 259 10.43 -10.99 15.74
CA LEU A 259 10.34 -10.69 14.30
C LEU A 259 11.12 -9.43 13.93
N LYS A 260 11.78 -8.73 14.88
CA LYS A 260 12.64 -7.55 14.71
C LYS A 260 14.11 -7.76 15.12
N GLY A 261 14.38 -8.69 16.02
CA GLY A 261 15.71 -9.12 16.43
C GLY A 261 16.18 -10.40 15.71
N GLN A 262 17.46 -10.72 15.87
CA GLN A 262 17.99 -12.03 15.47
C GLN A 262 17.35 -13.09 16.37
N GLY A 263 16.40 -13.86 15.86
CA GLY A 263 15.83 -14.94 16.68
C GLY A 263 14.58 -15.65 16.19
N THR A 264 14.06 -15.38 14.99
CA THR A 264 12.87 -16.10 14.50
C THR A 264 13.06 -16.69 13.12
N THR A 265 12.63 -17.94 13.00
CA THR A 265 12.71 -18.75 11.79
C THR A 265 11.68 -18.25 10.77
N TYR A 266 12.14 -17.72 9.65
CA TYR A 266 11.38 -17.70 8.41
C TYR A 266 11.92 -18.79 7.50
N ARG A 267 11.11 -19.80 7.22
CA ARG A 267 11.39 -20.78 6.17
C ARG A 267 10.46 -20.46 5.02
N ASP A 268 10.86 -19.48 4.20
CA ASP A 268 10.35 -19.41 2.83
C ASP A 268 11.47 -19.93 1.92
N GLU A 269 11.30 -21.15 1.44
CA GLU A 269 12.26 -21.86 0.60
C GLU A 269 12.38 -21.27 -0.82
N ARG A 270 11.68 -20.16 -1.14
CA ARG A 270 11.64 -19.62 -2.51
C ARG A 270 12.06 -18.17 -2.70
N SER A 271 12.53 -17.46 -1.66
CA SER A 271 12.77 -16.01 -1.75
C SER A 271 14.22 -15.57 -1.52
N ILE A 272 15.17 -16.49 -1.57
CA ILE A 272 16.58 -16.21 -1.32
C ILE A 272 17.45 -16.91 -2.38
N GLU A 273 17.41 -16.44 -3.63
CA GLU A 273 18.40 -16.89 -4.63
C GLU A 273 19.74 -16.13 -4.51
N PHE A 274 19.85 -15.15 -3.60
CA PHE A 274 21.03 -14.28 -3.47
C PHE A 274 21.77 -14.32 -2.13
N MET A 275 21.39 -15.17 -1.18
CA MET A 275 22.21 -15.33 0.04
C MET A 275 23.19 -16.47 -0.16
N SER A 276 24.47 -16.20 0.11
CA SER A 276 25.52 -17.20 0.02
C SER A 276 25.27 -18.32 1.03
N ALA A 277 25.78 -19.53 0.78
CA ALA A 277 25.66 -20.64 1.72
C ALA A 277 26.27 -20.37 3.13
N GLN A 278 27.02 -19.27 3.29
CA GLN A 278 27.54 -18.80 4.58
C GLN A 278 26.57 -17.84 5.32
N ASP A 279 25.60 -17.26 4.63
CA ASP A 279 24.56 -16.38 5.21
C ASP A 279 23.38 -17.17 5.81
N THR A 280 23.32 -18.48 5.56
CA THR A 280 22.32 -19.43 6.08
C THR A 280 22.33 -19.58 7.61
N GLN A 281 23.23 -18.88 8.31
CA GLN A 281 23.47 -19.01 9.74
C GLN A 281 23.18 -17.73 10.56
N ARG A 282 22.70 -16.64 9.92
CA ARG A 282 22.28 -15.40 10.60
C ARG A 282 20.79 -15.15 10.42
N TYR A 283 20.04 -15.37 11.51
CA TYR A 283 18.61 -15.10 11.65
C TYR A 283 18.33 -13.60 11.55
N ILE A 284 17.39 -13.19 10.69
CA ILE A 284 17.03 -11.78 10.46
C ILE A 284 15.52 -11.65 10.60
N SER A 285 15.10 -10.57 11.23
CA SER A 285 13.72 -10.17 11.43
C SER A 285 12.94 -9.85 10.17
N VAL A 286 11.60 -9.97 10.18
CA VAL A 286 10.74 -9.58 9.05
C VAL A 286 10.93 -8.12 8.67
N ALA A 287 10.97 -7.21 9.65
CA ALA A 287 11.20 -5.79 9.38
C ALA A 287 12.58 -5.55 8.73
N GLU A 288 13.63 -6.22 9.21
CA GLU A 288 14.98 -6.11 8.66
C GLU A 288 15.12 -6.84 7.31
N VAL A 289 14.38 -7.92 7.08
CA VAL A 289 14.25 -8.57 5.77
C VAL A 289 13.68 -7.58 4.77
N TRP A 290 12.61 -6.85 5.11
CA TRP A 290 12.04 -5.85 4.23
C TRP A 290 12.96 -4.63 4.07
N ARG A 291 13.64 -4.17 5.13
CA ARG A 291 14.66 -3.12 5.05
C ARG A 291 15.78 -3.50 4.07
N LYS A 292 16.30 -4.73 4.17
CA LYS A 292 17.31 -5.28 3.27
C LYS A 292 16.78 -5.49 1.85
N LYS A 293 15.55 -5.97 1.69
CA LYS A 293 14.92 -6.14 0.39
C LYS A 293 14.75 -4.78 -0.30
N VAL A 294 14.29 -3.77 0.42
CA VAL A 294 14.21 -2.38 -0.06
C VAL A 294 15.60 -1.86 -0.46
N ALA A 295 16.63 -2.07 0.36
CA ALA A 295 18.01 -1.69 0.03
C ALA A 295 18.56 -2.45 -1.20
N ALA A 296 18.23 -3.73 -1.37
CA ALA A 296 18.63 -4.54 -2.52
C ALA A 296 17.99 -4.07 -3.83
N HIS A 297 16.87 -3.35 -3.76
CA HIS A 297 16.21 -2.71 -4.91
C HIS A 297 16.60 -1.23 -5.06
N ARG A 298 17.72 -0.79 -4.47
CA ARG A 298 18.15 0.62 -4.50
C ARG A 298 18.20 1.20 -5.91
N ASP A 299 18.75 0.48 -6.89
CA ASP A 299 18.88 0.97 -8.27
C ASP A 299 17.51 1.29 -8.90
N PHE A 300 16.48 0.50 -8.58
CA PHE A 300 15.10 0.78 -9.00
C PHE A 300 14.60 2.13 -8.45
N PHE A 301 14.97 2.49 -7.22
CA PHE A 301 14.55 3.75 -6.60
C PHE A 301 15.39 4.97 -7.01
N LEU A 302 16.59 4.76 -7.54
CA LEU A 302 17.43 5.83 -8.06
C LEU A 302 16.99 6.32 -9.44
N ASP A 303 16.24 5.52 -10.20
CA ASP A 303 15.63 5.98 -11.46
C ASP A 303 14.37 6.83 -11.19
N GLU A 304 14.55 8.14 -11.24
CA GLU A 304 13.50 9.14 -11.01
C GLU A 304 12.34 9.08 -12.01
N ARG A 305 12.50 8.36 -13.13
CA ARG A 305 11.45 8.19 -14.17
C ARG A 305 10.46 7.10 -13.82
N MET A 306 10.80 6.21 -12.88
CA MET A 306 10.01 5.02 -12.58
C MET A 306 8.59 5.38 -12.15
N TRP A 307 7.65 5.07 -13.04
CA TRP A 307 6.21 5.21 -12.83
C TRP A 307 5.75 6.64 -12.51
N LYS A 308 6.41 7.65 -13.08
CA LYS A 308 5.94 9.04 -13.02
C LYS A 308 5.50 9.52 -14.40
N ALA A 309 4.39 10.23 -14.44
CA ALA A 309 3.97 10.92 -15.65
C ALA A 309 4.85 12.16 -15.91
N ASP A 310 5.17 12.41 -17.18
CA ASP A 310 5.74 13.66 -17.66
C ASP A 310 4.62 14.54 -18.22
N GLU A 311 4.03 15.36 -17.35
CA GLU A 311 2.88 16.20 -17.68
C GLU A 311 3.14 17.18 -18.84
N SER A 312 4.41 17.51 -19.13
CA SER A 312 4.76 18.36 -20.28
C SER A 312 4.46 17.71 -21.63
N LYS A 313 4.41 16.37 -21.67
CA LYS A 313 4.10 15.58 -22.87
C LYS A 313 2.63 15.22 -22.98
N ARG A 314 1.77 15.64 -22.04
CA ARG A 314 0.37 15.22 -22.01
C ARG A 314 -0.41 15.92 -23.13
N VAL A 315 -1.04 15.13 -23.98
CA VAL A 315 -1.96 15.64 -25.01
C VAL A 315 -3.16 16.29 -24.32
N GLY A 316 -3.46 17.55 -24.68
CA GLY A 316 -4.51 18.33 -24.04
C GLY A 316 -4.07 19.14 -22.81
N GLY A 317 -2.78 19.11 -22.46
CA GLY A 317 -2.21 19.88 -21.35
C GLY A 317 -2.23 19.13 -20.00
N PRO A 318 -1.58 19.70 -18.97
CA PRO A 318 -1.36 19.02 -17.69
C PRO A 318 -2.67 18.81 -16.91
N LYS A 319 -2.78 17.68 -16.19
CA LYS A 319 -3.91 17.43 -15.28
C LYS A 319 -3.61 17.96 -13.88
N SER A 320 -4.52 18.76 -13.32
CA SER A 320 -4.49 19.09 -11.89
C SER A 320 -4.81 17.83 -11.08
N SER A 321 -3.81 17.28 -10.37
CA SER A 321 -3.92 15.97 -9.74
C SER A 321 -4.41 16.03 -8.29
N PHE A 322 -4.24 17.18 -7.62
CA PHE A 322 -4.53 17.38 -6.20
C PHE A 322 -5.41 18.63 -5.93
N GLY A 323 -6.11 19.14 -6.94
CA GLY A 323 -6.97 20.32 -6.88
C GLY A 323 -8.46 19.99 -6.75
N VAL A 324 -9.16 20.84 -6.00
CA VAL A 324 -10.59 20.78 -5.66
C VAL A 324 -11.47 20.96 -6.90
N GLU A 325 -11.68 19.90 -7.68
CA GLU A 325 -12.84 19.84 -8.58
C GLU A 325 -13.99 19.17 -7.82
N GLY A 326 -14.65 19.96 -6.97
CA GLY A 326 -15.75 19.53 -6.12
C GLY A 326 -15.62 20.07 -4.70
N SER A 327 -15.93 21.36 -4.54
CA SER A 327 -16.33 21.91 -3.25
C SER A 327 -17.32 20.96 -2.58
N PHE A 328 -16.94 20.40 -1.44
CA PHE A 328 -17.91 19.89 -0.48
C PHE A 328 -18.80 21.08 -0.09
N ARG A 329 -20.03 21.09 -0.64
CA ARG A 329 -21.10 22.11 -0.61
C ARG A 329 -21.25 22.82 -1.95
N SER A 330 -22.14 22.27 -2.77
CA SER A 330 -23.16 23.07 -3.44
C SER A 330 -24.50 22.40 -3.18
N LEU A 331 -25.28 23.02 -2.30
CA LEU A 331 -26.72 22.85 -2.25
C LEU A 331 -27.28 23.12 -3.66
N ALA A 332 -28.07 22.20 -4.17
CA ALA A 332 -29.17 22.55 -5.04
C ALA A 332 -30.42 22.00 -4.35
N ILE A 333 -31.12 22.91 -3.68
CA ILE A 333 -32.54 22.78 -3.39
C ILE A 333 -33.23 22.89 -4.74
N ASP A 334 -33.96 21.85 -5.11
CA ASP A 334 -35.38 21.98 -5.47
C ASP A 334 -36.12 20.72 -5.00
#